data_AF-A0A8T3WCX6-F1
#
_entry.id   AF-A0A8T3WCX6-F1
#
_cell.length_a   1.000
_cell.length_b   1.000
_cell.length_c   1.000
_cell.angle_alpha   90.00
_cell.angle_beta   90.00
_cell.angle_gamma   90.00
#
_symmetry.space_group_name_H-M   'P 1'
#
loop_
_entity.id
_entity.type
_entity.pdbx_description
1 polymer ?
#
loop_
_entity_poly.entity_id
_entity_poly.type
_entity_poly.pdbx_seq_one_letter_code
_entity_poly.pdbx_strand_id
1 'polypeptide(L)'
;MAISGFILIIGAVVLLIWLLTGFKRLRHKFFAMFLIILILFTVISFSVVTKNRGVDLKTAPGVLQAGKLYFSWLGSLFGNVKSITGYATDLDWKSSNSTNGG
;
A
#
# COMPACT_ATOMS: atom_id res chain seq x y z
N MET A 1 11.82 16.18 -16.93
CA MET A 1 12.65 15.74 -15.78
C MET A 1 11.88 14.84 -14.79
N ALA A 2 10.93 14.00 -15.24
CA ALA A 2 10.22 13.06 -14.36
C ALA A 2 10.74 11.61 -14.51
N ILE A 3 11.35 11.31 -15.65
CA ILE A 3 11.81 9.96 -16.03
C ILE A 3 13.10 9.59 -15.27
N SER A 4 13.98 10.57 -14.99
CA SER A 4 15.26 10.34 -14.30
C SER A 4 15.08 9.90 -12.83
N GLY A 5 14.14 10.50 -12.11
CA GLY A 5 13.84 10.10 -10.72
C GLY A 5 13.24 8.70 -10.63
N PHE A 6 12.37 8.35 -11.58
CA PHE A 6 11.77 7.02 -11.67
C PHE A 6 12.81 5.92 -11.92
N ILE A 7 13.77 6.18 -12.82
CA ILE A 7 14.85 5.25 -13.13
C ILE A 7 15.77 5.03 -11.92
N LEU A 8 16.06 6.07 -11.14
CA LEU A 8 16.87 5.94 -9.92
C LEU A 8 16.17 5.11 -8.84
N ILE A 9 14.86 5.28 -8.69
CA ILE A 9 14.06 4.48 -7.74
C ILE A 9 14.01 3.02 -8.19
N ILE A 10 13.77 2.75 -9.47
CA ILE A 10 13.78 1.40 -10.03
C ILE A 10 15.17 0.75 -9.86
N GLY A 11 16.25 1.49 -10.14
CA GLY A 11 17.61 1.01 -9.95
C GLY A 11 17.93 0.66 -8.48
N ALA A 12 17.49 1.50 -7.54
CA ALA A 12 17.63 1.24 -6.11
C ALA A 12 16.86 -0.01 -5.67
N VAL A 13 15.65 -0.22 -6.21
CA VAL A 13 14.85 -1.43 -5.96
C VAL A 13 15.53 -2.68 -6.52
N VAL A 14 16.09 -2.62 -7.73
CA VAL A 14 16.83 -3.74 -8.34
C VAL A 14 18.08 -4.08 -7.53
N LEU A 15 18.84 -3.09 -7.06
CA LEU A 15 20.00 -3.29 -6.19
C LEU A 15 19.62 -3.90 -4.83
N LEU A 16 18.51 -3.44 -4.25
CA LEU A 16 17.97 -4.00 -3.00
C LEU A 16 17.56 -5.46 -3.19
N ILE A 17 16.89 -5.79 -4.30
CA ILE A 17 16.52 -7.17 -4.66
C ILE A 17 17.77 -8.03 -4.80
N TRP A 18 18.79 -7.54 -5.53
CA TRP A 18 20.05 -8.26 -5.71
C TRP A 18 20.75 -8.55 -4.37
N LEU A 19 20.80 -7.56 -3.47
CA LEU A 19 21.33 -7.70 -2.11
C LEU A 19 20.54 -8.73 -1.29
N LEU A 20 19.21 -8.74 -1.42
CA LEU A 20 18.32 -9.64 -0.68
C LEU A 20 18.27 -11.07 -1.24
N THR A 21 18.63 -11.26 -2.52
CA THR A 21 18.68 -12.59 -3.16
C THR A 21 19.84 -13.48 -2.69
N GLY A 22 20.76 -12.95 -1.87
CA GLY A 22 21.96 -13.66 -1.39
C GLY A 22 21.73 -14.81 -0.39
N PHE A 23 20.55 -15.03 0.18
CA PHE A 23 20.33 -16.08 1.18
C PHE A 23 19.11 -16.98 0.88
N LYS A 24 19.36 -18.20 0.44
CA LYS A 24 18.60 -19.48 0.54
C LYS A 24 17.04 -19.52 0.59
N ARG A 25 16.48 -19.37 -0.62
CA ARG A 25 15.72 -20.38 -1.43
C ARG A 25 14.18 -20.48 -1.46
N LEU A 26 13.35 -20.19 -0.44
CA LEU A 26 11.86 -20.15 -0.67
C LEU A 26 11.10 -19.05 0.09
N ARG A 27 11.39 -18.80 1.37
CA ARG A 27 10.82 -17.64 2.10
C ARG A 27 11.19 -16.30 1.46
N HIS A 28 12.39 -16.22 0.89
CA HIS A 28 12.87 -15.01 0.22
C HIS A 28 12.11 -14.68 -1.07
N LYS A 29 11.56 -15.67 -1.78
CA LYS A 29 10.83 -15.39 -3.04
C LYS A 29 9.47 -14.75 -2.77
N PHE A 30 8.72 -15.26 -1.79
CA PHE A 30 7.46 -14.63 -1.36
C PHE A 30 7.67 -13.30 -0.68
N PHE A 31 8.67 -13.19 0.19
CA PHE A 31 8.98 -11.92 0.87
C PHE A 31 9.46 -10.86 -0.11
N ALA A 32 10.32 -11.20 -1.08
CA ALA A 32 10.74 -10.27 -2.13
C ALA A 32 9.58 -9.87 -3.04
N MET A 33 8.74 -10.81 -3.45
CA MET A 33 7.53 -10.51 -4.24
C MET A 33 6.59 -9.58 -3.47
N PHE A 34 6.34 -9.86 -2.18
CA PHE A 34 5.57 -9.00 -1.30
C PHE A 34 6.20 -7.61 -1.18
N LEU A 35 7.52 -7.51 -0.99
CA LEU A 35 8.23 -6.23 -0.94
C LEU A 35 8.10 -5.43 -2.24
N ILE A 36 8.24 -6.09 -3.40
CA ILE A 36 8.09 -5.45 -4.71
C ILE A 36 6.69 -4.88 -4.85
N ILE A 37 5.67 -5.68 -4.54
CA ILE A 37 4.27 -5.24 -4.56
C ILE A 37 4.06 -4.07 -3.59
N LEU A 38 4.61 -4.16 -2.37
CA LEU A 38 4.48 -3.13 -1.35
C LEU A 38 5.13 -1.81 -1.77
N ILE A 39 6.32 -1.87 -2.39
CA ILE A 39 7.03 -0.70 -2.90
C ILE A 39 6.26 -0.08 -4.07
N LEU A 40 5.84 -0.89 -5.05
CA LEU A 40 5.03 -0.43 -6.17
C LEU A 40 3.74 0.22 -5.69
N PHE A 41 3.02 -0.44 -4.78
CA PHE A 41 1.82 0.09 -4.14
C PHE A 41 2.10 1.44 -3.47
N THR A 42 3.17 1.55 -2.69
CA THR A 42 3.54 2.77 -1.97
C THR A 42 3.85 3.93 -2.92
N VAL A 43 4.63 3.70 -3.98
CA VAL A 43 4.99 4.74 -4.95
C VAL A 43 3.78 5.20 -5.75
N ILE A 44 2.96 4.26 -6.24
CA ILE A 44 1.77 4.57 -7.03
C ILE A 44 0.77 5.35 -6.18
N SER A 45 0.45 4.85 -4.98
CA SER A 45 -0.50 5.51 -4.09
C SER A 45 -0.01 6.88 -3.62
N PHE A 46 1.28 7.01 -3.27
CA PHE A 46 1.88 8.31 -2.93
C PHE A 46 1.74 9.32 -4.08
N SER A 47 1.98 8.88 -5.31
CA SER A 47 1.82 9.74 -6.49
C SER A 47 0.36 10.16 -6.68
N VAL A 48 -0.59 9.25 -6.55
CA VAL A 48 -2.03 9.55 -6.67
C VAL A 48 -2.50 10.54 -5.59
N VAL A 49 -2.08 10.32 -4.35
CA VAL A 49 -2.48 11.15 -3.21
C VAL A 49 -1.93 12.58 -3.31
N THR A 50 -0.71 12.74 -3.83
CA THR A 50 -0.03 14.04 -3.90
C THR A 50 -0.36 14.84 -5.18
N LYS A 51 -0.70 14.17 -6.29
CA LYS A 51 -0.94 14.80 -7.61
C LYS A 51 -2.01 15.91 -7.61
N ASN A 52 -3.06 15.75 -6.80
CA ASN A 52 -4.19 16.69 -6.78
C ASN A 52 -4.10 17.74 -5.66
N ARG A 53 -3.00 17.76 -4.87
CA ARG A 53 -2.90 18.62 -3.67
C ARG A 53 -1.84 19.71 -3.77
N GLY A 54 -1.23 19.90 -4.95
CA GLY A 54 -0.33 21.02 -5.23
C GLY A 54 0.92 21.08 -4.34
N VAL A 55 1.33 19.94 -3.77
CA VAL A 55 2.43 19.89 -2.80
C VAL A 55 3.77 19.99 -3.53
N ASP A 56 4.59 20.97 -3.17
CA ASP A 56 5.93 21.12 -3.74
C ASP A 56 6.96 20.24 -3.02
N LEU A 57 7.23 19.07 -3.60
CA LEU A 57 8.21 18.10 -3.09
C LEU A 57 9.67 18.59 -3.14
N LYS A 58 9.96 19.75 -3.75
CA LYS A 58 11.31 20.33 -3.79
C LYS A 58 11.67 21.10 -2.52
N THR A 59 10.69 21.33 -1.65
CA THR A 59 10.87 22.07 -0.40
C THR A 59 10.76 21.13 0.80
N ALA A 60 11.60 21.34 1.82
CA ALA A 60 11.47 20.64 3.10
C ALA A 60 10.04 20.69 3.69
N PRO A 61 9.36 21.86 3.73
CA PRO A 61 7.96 21.91 4.19
C PRO A 61 7.00 21.12 3.30
N GLY A 62 7.17 21.13 1.98
CA GLY A 62 6.33 20.35 1.08
C GLY A 62 6.53 18.84 1.21
N VAL A 63 7.75 18.36 1.47
CA VAL A 63 7.99 16.94 1.80
C VAL A 63 7.27 16.55 3.09
N LEU A 64 7.34 17.38 4.14
CA LEU A 64 6.63 17.12 5.40
C LEU A 64 5.11 17.09 5.20
N GLN A 65 4.58 18.01 4.39
CA GLN A 65 3.16 18.08 4.07
C GLN A 65 2.70 16.86 3.25
N ALA A 66 3.49 16.43 2.26
CA ALA A 66 3.22 15.22 1.50
C ALA A 66 3.24 13.96 2.37
N GLY A 67 4.19 13.87 3.31
CA GLY A 67 4.24 12.79 4.30
C GLY A 67 2.98 12.74 5.16
N LYS A 68 2.59 13.86 5.78
CA LYS A 68 1.36 13.96 6.57
C LYS A 68 0.12 13.55 5.76
N LEU A 69 0.05 14.03 4.52
CA LEU A 69 -1.05 13.71 3.62
C LEU A 69 -1.13 12.22 3.31
N TYR A 70 0.01 11.59 2.98
CA TYR A 70 0.08 10.17 2.69
C TYR A 70 -0.29 9.32 3.91
N PHE A 71 0.25 9.62 5.10
CA PHE A 71 -0.10 8.90 6.32
C PHE A 71 -1.56 9.09 6.74
N SER A 72 -2.15 10.27 6.52
CA SER A 72 -3.57 10.51 6.75
C SER A 72 -4.45 9.65 5.82
N TRP A 73 -4.11 9.60 4.53
CA TRP A 73 -4.81 8.73 3.58
C TRP A 73 -4.65 7.25 3.92
N LEU A 74 -3.44 6.83 4.30
CA LEU A 74 -3.16 5.46 4.74
C LEU A 74 -3.98 5.10 6.00
N GLY A 75 -4.09 6.01 6.96
CA GLY A 75 -4.95 5.84 8.12
C GLY A 75 -6.43 5.67 7.76
N SER A 76 -6.92 6.44 6.77
CA SER A 76 -8.28 6.27 6.25
C SER A 76 -8.49 4.90 5.60
N LEU A 77 -7.52 4.38 4.85
CA LEU A 77 -7.57 3.02 4.32
C LEU A 77 -7.73 1.98 5.43
N PHE A 78 -6.92 2.04 6.49
CA PHE A 78 -7.03 1.11 7.62
C PHE A 78 -8.39 1.24 8.34
N GLY A 79 -8.91 2.45 8.49
CA GLY A 79 -10.24 2.68 9.04
C GLY A 79 -11.34 2.02 8.20
N ASN A 80 -11.26 2.15 6.87
CA ASN A 80 -12.21 1.53 5.94
C ASN A 80 -12.11 -0.01 5.97
N VAL A 81 -10.90 -0.57 5.94
CA VAL A 81 -10.69 -2.02 6.06
C VAL A 81 -11.27 -2.55 7.36
N LYS A 82 -11.00 -1.88 8.49
CA LYS A 82 -11.59 -2.24 9.78
C LYS A 82 -13.12 -2.19 9.73
N SER A 83 -13.70 -1.15 9.13
CA SER A 83 -15.15 -1.01 9.02
C SER A 83 -15.77 -2.12 8.17
N ILE A 84 -15.15 -2.48 7.04
CA ILE A 84 -15.62 -3.57 6.18
C ILE A 84 -15.53 -4.90 6.93
N THR A 85 -14.40 -5.18 7.60
CA THR A 85 -14.24 -6.40 8.38
C THR A 85 -15.21 -6.48 9.55
N GLY A 86 -15.45 -5.36 10.25
CA GLY A 86 -16.42 -5.29 11.34
C GLY A 86 -17.86 -5.51 10.86
N TYR A 87 -18.24 -4.90 9.73
CA TYR A 87 -19.52 -5.16 9.10
C TYR A 87 -19.67 -6.63 8.69
N ALA A 88 -18.60 -7.23 8.16
CA ALA A 88 -18.62 -8.64 7.79
C ALA A 88 -18.75 -9.57 9.01
N THR A 89 -18.19 -9.24 10.16
CA THR A 89 -18.37 -10.02 11.39
C THR A 89 -19.76 -9.84 12.01
N ASP A 90 -20.37 -8.67 11.83
CA ASP A 90 -21.71 -8.34 12.33
C ASP A 90 -22.84 -8.92 11.46
N LEU A 91 -22.54 -9.37 10.25
CA LEU A 91 -23.49 -10.11 9.43
C LEU A 91 -23.90 -11.39 10.18
N ASP A 92 -25.22 -11.59 10.33
CA ASP A 92 -25.74 -12.85 10.85
C ASP A 92 -25.52 -13.94 9.79
N TRP A 93 -24.40 -14.65 9.90
CA TRP A 93 -24.06 -15.79 9.05
C TRP A 93 -24.93 -17.01 9.32
N LYS A 94 -25.84 -16.95 10.31
CA LYS A 94 -26.80 -18.02 10.56
C LYS A 94 -27.81 -18.02 9.42
N SER A 95 -27.70 -19.01 8.54
CA SER A 95 -28.75 -19.33 7.57
C SER A 95 -30.08 -19.44 8.33
N SER A 96 -31.01 -18.53 8.07
CA SER A 96 -32.39 -18.65 8.52
C SER A 96 -33.03 -19.83 7.78
N ASN A 97 -32.73 -21.05 8.23
CA ASN A 97 -33.55 -22.22 7.98
C ASN A 97 -34.85 -22.06 8.78
N SER A 98 -35.71 -21.13 8.37
CA SER A 98 -37.13 -21.16 8.69
C SER A 98 -37.86 -21.81 7.52
N THR A 99 -37.70 -23.13 7.40
CA THR A 99 -38.67 -23.98 6.70
C THR A 99 -39.91 -24.01 7.58
N ASN A 100 -40.75 -22.98 7.47
CA ASN A 100 -42.10 -23.02 8.05
C ASN A 100 -42.95 -23.85 7.10
N GLY A 101 -42.95 -25.18 7.31
CA GLY A 101 -43.82 -26.10 6.62
C GLY A 101 -45.10 -26.31 7.42
N GLY A 102 -46.24 -25.94 6.80
CA GLY A 102 -47.55 -26.59 6.90
C GLY A 102 -48.18 -26.73 8.28
#